data_AF-X1V3S4-F1
#
_entry.id   AF-X1V3S4-F1
#
_cell.length_a   1.000
_cell.length_b   1.000
_cell.length_c   1.000
_cell.angle_alpha   90.00
_cell.angle_beta   90.00
_cell.angle_gamma   90.00
#
_symmetry.space_group_name_H-M   'P 1'
#
loop_
_entity.id
_entity.type
_entity.pdbx_description
1 polymer ?
#
loop_
_entity_poly.entity_id
_entity_poly.type
_entity_poly.pdbx_seq_one_letter_code
_entity_poly.pdbx_strand_id
1 'polypeptide(L)'
;MSIIMGTALLSLIFGLVAQGNWEVVLRFFNGQPFGITDPVFNKEIAFYVFSLPFLNMLRGWLLGALIVTLLGTAGVYFLSYTVQRLRFDFTRPALAHLGGLVIAILGLFAWGYWLGIWELVFSRRGVIFGASYADMHAKLPAQWILLAVVAICAGLLLVSVLRRKFRWAIYGIGGWIVIAIVVGIIFPAVVQRFQVQPNELAREMPYIE
;
A
#
# COMPACT_ATOMS: atom_id res chain seq x y z
N MET A 1 12.80 -27.30 -17.88
CA MET A 1 14.05 -26.68 -17.40
C MET A 1 13.89 -25.17 -17.17
N SER A 2 13.45 -24.39 -18.16
CA SER A 2 13.43 -22.92 -18.10
C SER A 2 12.54 -22.32 -17.02
N ILE A 3 11.36 -22.90 -16.76
CA ILE A 3 10.44 -22.42 -15.71
C ILE A 3 11.05 -22.61 -14.31
N ILE A 4 11.62 -23.79 -14.04
CA ILE A 4 12.25 -24.13 -12.76
C ILE A 4 13.42 -23.18 -12.49
N MET A 5 14.23 -22.89 -13.51
CA MET A 5 15.37 -21.98 -13.40
C MET A 5 14.90 -20.53 -13.14
N GLY A 6 13.84 -20.09 -13.82
CA GLY A 6 13.23 -18.77 -13.58
C GLY A 6 12.65 -18.64 -12.17
N THR A 7 11.94 -19.65 -11.68
CA THR A 7 11.41 -19.66 -10.31
C THR A 7 12.53 -19.67 -9.28
N ALA A 8 13.58 -20.46 -9.49
CA ALA A 8 14.73 -20.50 -8.58
C ALA A 8 15.45 -19.15 -8.50
N LEU A 9 15.65 -18.49 -9.65
CA LEU A 9 16.24 -17.16 -9.70
C LEU A 9 15.39 -16.12 -8.97
N LEU A 10 14.08 -16.11 -9.22
CA LEU A 10 13.16 -15.18 -8.54
C LEU A 10 13.12 -15.44 -7.02
N SER A 11 13.04 -16.71 -6.60
CA SER A 11 13.09 -17.08 -5.18
C SER A 11 14.38 -16.62 -4.51
N LEU A 12 15.52 -16.75 -5.19
CA LEU A 12 16.80 -16.27 -4.67
C LEU A 12 16.80 -14.74 -4.49
N ILE A 13 16.31 -13.99 -5.49
CA ILE A 13 16.22 -12.52 -5.42
C ILE A 13 15.33 -12.08 -4.25
N PHE A 14 14.13 -12.65 -4.12
CA PHE A 14 13.22 -12.32 -3.02
C PHE A 14 13.77 -12.75 -1.65
N GLY A 15 14.53 -13.84 -1.60
CA GLY A 15 15.25 -14.30 -0.41
C GLY A 15 16.35 -13.33 0.01
N LEU A 16 17.15 -12.82 -0.93
CA LEU A 16 18.21 -11.82 -0.66
C LEU A 16 17.62 -10.49 -0.16
N VAL A 17 16.50 -10.04 -0.74
CA VAL A 17 15.80 -8.84 -0.26
C VAL A 17 15.29 -9.03 1.17
N ALA A 18 14.73 -10.19 1.49
CA ALA A 18 14.29 -10.52 2.85
C ALA A 18 15.47 -10.60 3.82
N GLN A 19 16.58 -11.23 3.41
CA GLN A 19 17.81 -11.31 4.21
C GLN A 19 18.33 -9.91 4.58
N GLY A 20 18.31 -8.95 3.66
CA GLY A 20 18.76 -7.58 3.92
C GLY A 20 17.99 -6.87 5.06
N ASN A 21 16.80 -7.35 5.41
CA ASN A 21 15.94 -6.80 6.45
C ASN A 21 15.83 -7.71 7.69
N TRP A 22 16.77 -8.64 7.87
CA TRP A 22 16.80 -9.58 9.00
C TRP A 22 16.69 -8.89 10.37
N GLU A 23 17.30 -7.70 10.52
CA GLU A 23 17.27 -6.94 11.76
C GLU A 23 15.85 -6.49 12.12
N VAL A 24 15.05 -6.07 11.13
CA VAL A 24 13.64 -5.67 11.34
C VAL A 24 12.83 -6.85 11.84
N VAL A 25 13.07 -8.05 11.28
CA VAL A 25 12.42 -9.29 11.72
C VAL A 25 12.80 -9.64 13.16
N LEU A 26 14.09 -9.57 13.50
CA LEU A 26 14.54 -9.85 14.87
C LEU A 26 13.98 -8.86 15.88
N ARG A 27 13.96 -7.57 15.53
CA ARG A 27 13.39 -6.49 16.36
C ARG A 27 11.90 -6.72 16.61
N PHE A 28 11.15 -7.23 15.62
CA PHE A 28 9.74 -7.59 15.79
C PHE A 28 9.55 -8.73 16.79
N PHE A 29 10.34 -9.80 16.67
CA PHE A 29 10.22 -10.97 17.58
C PHE A 29 10.75 -10.71 18.98
N ASN A 30 11.76 -9.86 19.13
CA ASN A 30 12.41 -9.56 20.41
C ASN A 30 12.03 -8.19 20.98
N GLY A 31 10.98 -7.56 20.43
CA GLY A 31 10.52 -6.25 20.88
C GLY A 31 10.14 -6.27 22.36
N GLN A 32 10.51 -5.21 23.09
CA GLN A 32 10.19 -5.04 24.51
C GLN A 32 9.28 -3.82 24.70
N PRO A 33 8.39 -3.86 25.70
CA PRO A 33 7.56 -2.72 26.02
C PRO A 33 8.41 -1.55 26.53
N PHE A 34 8.03 -0.35 26.15
CA PHE A 34 8.64 0.89 26.67
C PHE A 34 7.88 1.41 27.90
N GLY A 35 6.64 0.94 28.13
CA GLY A 35 5.79 1.40 29.24
C GLY A 35 5.23 2.81 29.05
N ILE A 36 5.38 3.38 27.85
CA ILE A 36 4.88 4.70 27.48
C ILE A 36 3.97 4.54 26.25
N THR A 37 2.80 5.16 26.32
CA THR A 37 1.83 5.22 25.23
C THR A 37 1.90 6.55 24.52
N ASP A 38 1.65 6.53 23.20
CA ASP A 38 1.48 7.75 22.44
C ASP A 38 0.20 8.50 22.92
N PRO A 39 0.18 9.85 22.85
CA PRO A 39 -0.97 10.64 23.26
C PRO A 39 -2.06 10.80 22.18
N VAL A 40 -1.82 10.36 20.95
CA VAL A 40 -2.68 10.63 19.78
C VAL A 40 -3.64 9.47 19.49
N PHE A 41 -3.07 8.28 19.34
CA PHE A 41 -3.72 7.02 19.04
C PHE A 41 -3.74 6.05 20.24
N ASN A 42 -3.13 6.42 21.37
CA ASN A 42 -3.06 5.61 22.58
C ASN A 42 -2.45 4.21 22.32
N LYS A 43 -1.49 4.12 21.40
CA LYS A 43 -0.71 2.90 21.15
C LYS A 43 0.64 2.98 21.84
N GLU A 44 1.14 1.83 22.25
CA GLU A 44 2.46 1.76 22.88
C GLU A 44 3.58 2.08 21.86
N ILE A 45 4.61 2.78 22.31
CA ILE A 45 5.79 3.11 21.47
C ILE A 45 6.43 1.84 20.86
N ALA A 46 6.38 0.71 21.56
CA ALA A 46 6.89 -0.57 21.08
C ALA A 46 6.28 -0.99 19.73
N PHE A 47 5.00 -0.70 19.51
CA PHE A 47 4.34 -0.96 18.24
C PHE A 47 4.99 -0.18 17.09
N TYR A 48 5.30 1.10 17.29
CA TYR A 48 5.85 1.96 16.25
C TYR A 48 7.32 1.67 15.92
N VAL A 49 8.09 1.22 16.92
CA VAL A 49 9.53 0.96 16.77
C VAL A 49 9.80 -0.45 16.24
N PHE A 50 9.01 -1.45 16.66
CA PHE A 50 9.27 -2.86 16.34
C PHE A 50 8.27 -3.42 15.32
N SER A 51 6.98 -3.23 15.55
CA SER A 51 5.93 -3.85 14.73
C SER A 51 5.67 -3.12 13.42
N LEU A 52 5.56 -1.80 13.45
CA LEU A 52 5.22 -1.00 12.27
C LEU A 52 6.27 -1.15 11.13
N PRO A 53 7.59 -1.11 11.39
CA PRO A 53 8.59 -1.33 10.35
C PRO A 53 8.51 -2.73 9.75
N PHE A 54 8.23 -3.75 10.57
CA PHE A 54 8.05 -5.13 10.11
C PHE A 54 6.81 -5.28 9.22
N LEU A 55 5.67 -4.69 9.62
CA LEU A 55 4.45 -4.73 8.82
C LEU A 55 4.62 -4.02 7.47
N ASN A 56 5.33 -2.89 7.44
CA ASN A 56 5.67 -2.19 6.20
C ASN A 56 6.61 -2.98 5.30
N MET A 57 7.65 -3.59 5.88
CA MET A 57 8.56 -4.48 5.16
C MET A 57 7.80 -5.66 4.55
N LEU A 58 6.95 -6.34 5.34
CA LEU A 58 6.15 -7.48 4.91
C LEU A 58 5.19 -7.09 3.78
N ARG A 59 4.48 -5.97 3.94
CA ARG A 59 3.59 -5.42 2.91
C ARG A 59 4.37 -5.16 1.61
N GLY A 60 5.50 -4.46 1.68
CA GLY A 60 6.31 -4.13 0.51
C GLY A 60 6.84 -5.36 -0.21
N TRP A 61 7.32 -6.35 0.56
CA TRP A 61 7.80 -7.63 0.04
C TRP A 61 6.69 -8.42 -0.68
N LEU A 62 5.51 -8.55 -0.05
CA LEU A 62 4.35 -9.21 -0.65
C LEU A 62 3.84 -8.49 -1.90
N LEU A 63 3.84 -7.15 -1.88
CA LEU A 63 3.41 -6.34 -3.02
C LEU A 63 4.35 -6.56 -4.21
N GLY A 64 5.66 -6.52 -3.98
CA GLY A 64 6.65 -6.86 -5.00
C GLY A 64 6.45 -8.27 -5.57
N ALA A 65 6.23 -9.26 -4.71
CA ALA A 65 6.01 -10.64 -5.13
C ALA A 65 4.75 -10.80 -5.98
N LEU A 66 3.65 -10.16 -5.59
CA LEU A 66 2.39 -10.19 -6.34
C LEU A 66 2.50 -9.45 -7.68
N ILE A 67 3.20 -8.31 -7.76
CA ILE A 67 3.42 -7.60 -9.03
C ILE A 67 4.23 -8.48 -9.98
N VAL A 68 5.33 -9.07 -9.53
CA VAL A 68 6.14 -9.97 -10.37
C VAL A 68 5.32 -11.18 -10.84
N THR A 69 4.50 -11.74 -9.95
CA THR A 69 3.59 -12.85 -10.29
C THR A 69 2.54 -12.41 -11.32
N LEU A 70 1.95 -11.23 -11.16
CA LEU A 70 0.97 -10.67 -12.09
C LEU A 70 1.59 -10.43 -13.47
N LEU A 71 2.78 -9.82 -13.53
CA LEU A 71 3.49 -9.58 -14.79
C LEU A 71 3.93 -10.89 -15.45
N GLY A 72 4.45 -11.84 -14.68
CA GLY A 72 4.86 -13.15 -15.17
C GLY A 72 3.68 -13.94 -15.75
N THR A 73 2.56 -14.00 -15.03
CA THR A 73 1.34 -14.70 -15.48
C THR A 73 0.70 -14.00 -16.68
N ALA A 74 0.62 -12.67 -16.68
CA ALA A 74 0.15 -11.90 -17.83
C ALA A 74 1.05 -12.12 -19.06
N GLY A 75 2.37 -12.14 -18.88
CA GLY A 75 3.34 -12.42 -19.93
C GLY A 75 3.18 -13.83 -20.52
N VAL A 76 3.00 -14.85 -19.67
CA VAL A 76 2.74 -16.23 -20.12
C VAL A 76 1.43 -16.31 -20.91
N TYR A 77 0.36 -15.69 -20.43
CA TYR A 77 -0.92 -15.66 -21.16
C TYR A 77 -0.80 -14.91 -22.49
N PHE A 78 -0.06 -13.80 -22.52
CA PHE A 78 0.19 -13.04 -23.74
C PHE A 78 1.00 -13.84 -24.77
N LEU A 79 2.09 -14.50 -24.36
CA LEU A 79 2.90 -15.33 -25.24
C LEU A 79 2.12 -16.54 -25.79
N SER A 80 1.37 -17.22 -24.91
CA SER A 80 0.49 -18.33 -25.29
C SER A 80 -0.50 -17.89 -26.37
N TYR A 81 -1.07 -16.69 -26.22
CA TYR A 81 -1.97 -16.08 -27.20
C TYR A 81 -1.29 -15.81 -28.56
N THR A 82 -0.11 -15.18 -28.57
CA THR A 82 0.61 -14.88 -29.82
C THR A 82 0.98 -16.14 -30.60
N VAL A 83 1.37 -17.20 -29.90
CA VAL A 83 1.82 -18.46 -30.53
C VAL A 83 0.65 -19.32 -31.01
N GLN A 84 -0.46 -19.39 -30.27
CA GLN A 84 -1.55 -20.32 -30.60
C GLN A 84 -2.56 -19.80 -31.64
N ARG A 85 -2.54 -18.51 -32.03
CA ARG A 85 -3.52 -17.88 -32.96
C ARG A 85 -5.00 -18.18 -32.62
N LEU A 86 -5.29 -18.65 -31.42
CA LEU A 86 -6.65 -18.98 -30.99
C LEU A 86 -7.40 -17.69 -30.68
N ARG A 87 -8.68 -17.67 -31.11
CA ARG A 87 -9.61 -16.59 -30.82
C ARG A 87 -9.65 -16.35 -29.31
N PHE A 88 -9.95 -15.10 -28.94
CA PHE A 88 -9.97 -14.52 -27.59
C PHE A 88 -10.97 -15.21 -26.63
N ASP A 89 -10.88 -16.52 -26.44
CA ASP A 89 -11.62 -17.22 -25.40
C ASP A 89 -10.79 -17.09 -24.13
N PHE A 90 -11.00 -15.97 -23.43
CA PHE A 90 -10.59 -15.85 -22.03
C PHE A 90 -11.15 -17.06 -21.28
N THR A 91 -10.32 -18.08 -21.07
CA THR A 91 -10.74 -19.25 -20.32
C THR A 91 -11.09 -18.76 -18.93
N ARG A 92 -12.27 -19.15 -18.44
CA ARG A 92 -12.84 -18.73 -17.14
C ARG A 92 -11.80 -18.72 -16.00
N PRO A 93 -10.86 -19.68 -15.92
CA PRO A 93 -9.85 -19.69 -14.87
C PRO A 93 -8.78 -18.59 -15.00
N ALA A 94 -8.37 -18.22 -16.22
CA ALA A 94 -7.30 -17.25 -16.43
C ALA A 94 -7.69 -15.83 -15.98
N LEU A 95 -8.92 -15.40 -16.29
CA LEU A 95 -9.47 -14.13 -15.82
C LEU A 95 -9.66 -14.10 -14.31
N ALA A 96 -10.15 -15.20 -13.73
CA ALA A 96 -10.32 -15.31 -12.28
C ALA A 96 -8.98 -15.25 -11.55
N HIS A 97 -7.94 -15.88 -12.10
CA HIS A 97 -6.59 -15.84 -11.55
C HIS A 97 -5.99 -14.43 -11.60
N LEU A 98 -6.00 -13.77 -12.77
CA LEU A 98 -5.51 -12.39 -12.90
C LEU A 98 -6.31 -11.41 -12.04
N GLY A 99 -7.63 -11.52 -12.03
CA GLY A 99 -8.50 -10.71 -11.18
C GLY A 99 -8.22 -10.91 -9.69
N GLY A 100 -8.01 -12.16 -9.27
CA GLY A 100 -7.61 -12.51 -7.90
C GLY A 100 -6.29 -11.89 -7.48
N LEU A 101 -5.28 -11.93 -8.36
CA LEU A 101 -3.99 -11.28 -8.13
C LEU A 101 -4.14 -9.75 -7.97
N VAL A 102 -4.95 -9.11 -8.82
CA VAL A 102 -5.22 -7.67 -8.71
C VAL A 102 -5.97 -7.33 -7.42
N ILE A 103 -6.96 -8.14 -7.01
CA ILE A 103 -7.66 -7.94 -5.73
C ILE A 103 -6.69 -8.07 -4.56
N ALA A 104 -5.79 -9.06 -4.58
CA ALA A 104 -4.78 -9.22 -3.55
C ALA A 104 -3.84 -8.00 -3.47
N ILE A 105 -3.42 -7.47 -4.62
CA ILE A 105 -2.62 -6.23 -4.68
C ILE A 105 -3.40 -5.05 -4.10
N LEU A 106 -4.67 -4.85 -4.46
CA LEU A 106 -5.51 -3.80 -3.89
C LEU A 106 -5.67 -3.97 -2.37
N GLY A 107 -5.78 -5.21 -1.88
CA GLY A 107 -5.77 -5.51 -0.44
C GLY A 107 -4.49 -5.04 0.26
N LEU A 108 -3.32 -5.24 -0.35
CA LEU A 108 -2.05 -4.72 0.18
C LEU A 108 -1.94 -3.20 0.12
N PHE A 109 -2.57 -2.55 -0.86
CA PHE A 109 -2.72 -1.09 -0.87
C PHE A 109 -3.63 -0.62 0.26
N ALA A 110 -4.77 -1.27 0.49
CA ALA A 110 -5.68 -0.95 1.59
C ALA A 110 -4.98 -1.11 2.96
N TRP A 111 -4.26 -2.22 3.16
CA TRP A 111 -3.42 -2.40 4.34
C TRP A 111 -2.37 -1.29 4.44
N GLY A 112 -1.81 -0.88 3.31
CA GLY A 112 -0.92 0.27 3.25
C GLY A 112 -1.46 1.58 3.76
N TYR A 113 -2.65 1.95 3.31
CA TYR A 113 -3.31 3.17 3.78
C TYR A 113 -3.63 3.07 5.27
N TRP A 114 -4.00 1.89 5.75
CA TRP A 114 -4.19 1.64 7.18
C TRP A 114 -2.88 1.78 7.98
N LEU A 115 -1.76 1.24 7.48
CA LEU A 115 -0.45 1.40 8.13
C LEU A 115 -0.01 2.87 8.13
N GLY A 116 -0.29 3.59 7.05
CA GLY A 116 0.00 5.02 6.91
C GLY A 116 -0.69 5.90 7.93
N ILE A 117 -1.78 5.46 8.57
CA ILE A 117 -2.42 6.18 9.68
C ILE A 117 -1.48 6.22 10.89
N TRP A 118 -0.84 5.10 11.21
CA TRP A 118 0.09 5.01 12.34
C TRP A 118 1.40 5.74 12.06
N GLU A 119 1.83 5.80 10.80
CA GLU A 119 3.04 6.55 10.39
C GLU A 119 2.93 8.06 10.61
N LEU A 120 1.72 8.61 10.79
CA LEU A 120 1.51 10.04 11.02
C LEU A 120 2.22 10.56 12.28
N VAL A 121 2.52 9.67 13.24
CA VAL A 121 3.27 10.01 14.46
C VAL A 121 4.74 10.38 14.15
N PHE A 122 5.31 9.87 13.05
CA PHE A 122 6.70 10.09 12.67
C PHE A 122 6.92 11.28 11.73
N SER A 123 5.95 12.19 11.60
CA SER A 123 6.08 13.32 10.68
C SER A 123 7.22 14.25 11.07
N ARG A 124 8.12 14.50 10.12
CA ARG A 124 9.27 15.42 10.25
C ARG A 124 9.01 16.82 9.68
N ARG A 125 7.77 17.14 9.31
CA ARG A 125 7.43 18.38 8.58
C ARG A 125 6.99 19.55 9.47
N GLY A 126 6.74 19.32 10.76
CA GLY A 126 6.51 20.39 11.73
C GLY A 126 7.82 20.90 12.33
N VAL A 127 7.78 22.05 13.00
CA VAL A 127 8.90 22.64 13.76
C VAL A 127 9.36 21.72 14.92
N ILE A 128 8.55 20.73 15.28
CA ILE A 128 8.81 19.67 16.27
C ILE A 128 8.60 18.28 15.65
N PHE A 129 9.42 17.32 16.10
CA PHE A 129 9.32 15.90 15.70
C PHE A 129 8.05 15.29 16.33
N GLY A 130 7.05 14.97 15.51
CA GLY A 130 5.76 14.46 15.99
C GLY A 130 4.60 14.74 15.04
N ALA A 131 3.40 14.25 15.38
CA ALA A 131 2.18 14.46 14.59
C ALA A 131 1.80 15.96 14.56
N SER A 132 2.21 16.68 13.51
CA SER A 132 1.85 18.09 13.31
C SER A 132 0.34 18.23 13.04
N TYR A 133 -0.24 19.38 13.39
CA TYR A 133 -1.66 19.70 13.17
C TYR A 133 -2.12 19.42 11.72
N ALA A 134 -1.27 19.72 10.74
CA ALA A 134 -1.52 19.48 9.32
C ALA A 134 -1.61 17.97 8.98
N ASP A 135 -0.84 17.11 9.65
CA ASP A 135 -0.88 15.68 9.41
C ASP A 135 -2.15 15.04 10.00
N MET A 136 -2.58 15.51 11.18
CA MET A 136 -3.80 15.04 11.83
C MET A 136 -5.08 15.48 11.11
N HIS A 137 -5.13 16.71 10.57
CA HIS A 137 -6.34 17.24 9.94
C HIS A 137 -6.39 17.03 8.42
N ALA A 138 -5.26 16.85 7.73
CA ALA A 138 -5.26 16.64 6.28
C ALA A 138 -4.93 15.20 5.88
N LYS A 139 -3.90 14.58 6.47
CA LYS A 139 -3.46 13.25 6.03
C LYS A 139 -4.29 12.13 6.64
N LEU A 140 -4.68 12.23 7.91
CA LEU A 140 -5.52 11.19 8.53
C LEU A 140 -6.84 10.99 7.77
N PRO A 141 -7.63 12.04 7.44
CA PRO A 141 -8.82 11.86 6.61
C PRO A 141 -8.50 11.34 5.21
N ALA A 142 -7.40 11.79 4.60
CA ALA A 142 -6.97 11.31 3.29
C ALA A 142 -6.67 9.81 3.28
N GLN A 143 -5.99 9.28 4.31
CA GLN A 143 -5.71 7.85 4.44
C GLN A 143 -7.00 7.04 4.57
N TRP A 144 -7.97 7.50 5.36
CA TRP A 144 -9.28 6.85 5.48
C TRP A 144 -10.08 6.86 4.18
N ILE A 145 -10.10 7.99 3.47
CA ILE A 145 -10.77 8.11 2.17
C ILE A 145 -10.13 7.15 1.17
N LEU A 146 -8.80 7.13 1.08
CA LEU A 146 -8.08 6.23 0.18
C LEU A 146 -8.34 4.76 0.51
N LEU A 147 -8.29 4.38 1.79
CA LEU A 147 -8.64 3.04 2.24
C LEU A 147 -10.05 2.65 1.81
N ALA A 148 -11.05 3.52 2.04
CA ALA A 148 -12.43 3.27 1.65
C ALA A 148 -12.57 3.12 0.13
N VAL A 149 -11.95 4.01 -0.65
CA VAL A 149 -11.99 3.94 -2.12
C VAL A 149 -11.36 2.64 -2.63
N VAL A 150 -10.21 2.23 -2.10
CA VAL A 150 -9.54 0.98 -2.49
C VAL A 150 -10.40 -0.22 -2.15
N ALA A 151 -11.00 -0.24 -0.95
CA ALA A 151 -11.85 -1.34 -0.52
C ALA A 151 -13.09 -1.47 -1.43
N ILE A 152 -13.70 -0.34 -1.81
CA ILE A 152 -14.80 -0.30 -2.78
C ILE A 152 -14.33 -0.82 -4.14
N CYS A 153 -13.18 -0.38 -4.64
CA CYS A 153 -12.63 -0.85 -5.92
C CYS A 153 -12.31 -2.36 -5.89
N ALA A 154 -11.75 -2.88 -4.80
CA ALA A 154 -11.50 -4.30 -4.62
C ALA A 154 -12.81 -5.11 -4.59
N GLY A 155 -13.83 -4.62 -3.88
CA GLY A 155 -15.16 -5.23 -3.86
C GLY A 155 -15.86 -5.21 -5.21
N LEU A 156 -15.82 -4.09 -5.94
CA LEU A 156 -16.36 -3.97 -7.29
C LEU A 156 -15.63 -4.90 -8.27
N LEU A 157 -14.30 -5.03 -8.14
CA LEU A 157 -13.52 -5.95 -8.95
C LEU A 157 -13.89 -7.40 -8.65
N LEU A 158 -14.03 -7.76 -7.38
CA LEU A 158 -14.49 -9.09 -6.95
C LEU A 158 -15.86 -9.40 -7.54
N VAL A 159 -16.83 -8.47 -7.41
CA VAL A 159 -18.16 -8.62 -8.02
C VAL A 159 -18.07 -8.71 -9.54
N SER A 160 -17.21 -7.92 -10.18
CA SER A 160 -17.00 -7.96 -11.63
C SER A 160 -16.42 -9.31 -12.10
N VAL A 161 -15.47 -9.88 -11.36
CA VAL A 161 -14.89 -11.20 -11.63
C VAL A 161 -15.97 -12.28 -11.47
N LEU A 162 -16.81 -12.20 -10.44
CA LEU A 162 -17.92 -13.13 -10.21
C LEU A 162 -19.05 -12.99 -11.24
N ARG A 163 -19.44 -11.75 -11.58
CA ARG A 163 -20.55 -11.39 -12.49
C ARG A 163 -20.12 -11.31 -13.96
N ARG A 164 -18.83 -11.48 -14.27
CA ARG A 164 -18.27 -11.51 -15.63
C ARG A 164 -18.43 -10.20 -16.42
N LYS A 165 -18.51 -9.05 -15.73
CA LYS A 165 -18.68 -7.71 -16.35
C LYS A 165 -17.43 -6.84 -16.18
N PHE A 166 -16.36 -7.20 -16.90
CA PHE A 166 -15.02 -6.61 -16.73
C PHE A 166 -14.90 -5.10 -16.98
N ARG A 167 -15.85 -4.50 -17.73
CA ARG A 167 -15.83 -3.06 -18.04
C ARG A 167 -15.84 -2.20 -16.77
N TRP A 168 -16.56 -2.61 -15.74
CA TRP A 168 -16.65 -1.89 -14.47
C TRP A 168 -15.37 -1.96 -13.65
N ALA A 169 -14.65 -3.09 -13.71
CA ALA A 169 -13.37 -3.25 -13.03
C ALA A 169 -12.30 -2.30 -13.60
N ILE A 170 -12.24 -2.13 -14.92
CA ILE A 170 -11.25 -1.24 -15.58
C ILE A 170 -11.47 0.21 -15.13
N TYR A 171 -12.72 0.69 -15.13
CA TYR A 171 -13.03 2.04 -14.65
C TYR A 171 -12.75 2.20 -13.15
N GLY A 172 -13.02 1.17 -12.34
CA GLY A 172 -12.74 1.19 -10.90
C GLY A 172 -11.24 1.27 -10.58
N ILE A 173 -10.41 0.49 -11.27
CA ILE A 173 -8.94 0.54 -11.10
C ILE A 173 -8.39 1.88 -11.61
N GLY A 174 -8.80 2.30 -12.80
CA GLY A 174 -8.35 3.56 -13.40
C GLY A 174 -8.72 4.77 -12.53
N GLY A 175 -9.97 4.80 -12.04
CA GLY A 175 -10.43 5.83 -11.11
C GLY A 175 -9.66 5.83 -9.80
N TRP A 176 -9.39 4.65 -9.23
CA TRP A 176 -8.57 4.54 -8.02
C TRP A 176 -7.14 5.07 -8.22
N ILE A 177 -6.46 4.73 -9.32
CA ILE A 177 -5.11 5.23 -9.60
C ILE A 177 -5.10 6.76 -9.67
N VAL A 178 -6.08 7.35 -10.35
CA VAL A 178 -6.23 8.81 -10.44
C VAL A 178 -6.45 9.42 -9.05
N ILE A 179 -7.37 8.86 -8.25
CA ILE A 179 -7.65 9.34 -6.88
C ILE A 179 -6.42 9.19 -5.99
N ALA A 180 -5.68 8.09 -6.08
CA ALA A 180 -4.47 7.85 -5.31
C ALA A 180 -3.38 8.88 -5.59
N ILE A 181 -3.21 9.27 -6.87
CA ILE A 181 -2.27 10.33 -7.27
C ILE A 181 -2.75 11.69 -6.74
N VAL A 182 -4.03 12.03 -6.95
CA VAL A 182 -4.59 13.33 -6.55
C VAL A 182 -4.58 13.50 -5.03
N VAL A 183 -5.12 12.54 -4.29
CA VAL A 183 -5.25 12.62 -2.83
C VAL A 183 -3.90 12.36 -2.13
N GLY A 184 -3.06 11.48 -2.68
CA GLY A 184 -1.77 11.14 -2.07
C GLY A 184 -0.66 12.17 -2.32
N ILE A 185 -0.63 12.81 -3.49
CA ILE A 185 0.44 13.73 -3.87
C ILE A 185 -0.05 15.18 -3.88
N ILE A 186 -1.19 15.45 -4.52
CA ILE A 186 -1.64 16.83 -4.78
C ILE A 186 -2.28 17.44 -3.54
N PHE A 187 -3.18 16.73 -2.85
CA PHE A 187 -3.89 17.24 -1.67
C PHE A 187 -2.94 17.71 -0.54
N PRO A 188 -1.97 16.91 -0.07
CA PRO A 188 -1.04 17.37 0.96
C PRO A 188 -0.12 18.49 0.48
N ALA A 189 0.26 18.52 -0.81
CA ALA A 189 1.08 19.60 -1.37
C ALA A 189 0.31 20.94 -1.42
N VAL A 190 -0.98 20.91 -1.74
CA VAL A 190 -1.85 22.10 -1.78
C VAL A 190 -2.12 22.61 -0.36
N VAL A 191 -2.49 21.74 0.58
CA VAL A 191 -2.71 22.15 1.97
C VAL A 191 -1.43 22.73 2.59
N GLN A 192 -0.28 22.13 2.33
CA GLN A 192 1.01 22.64 2.83
C GLN A 192 1.36 24.01 2.23
N ARG A 193 1.12 24.23 0.94
CA ARG A 193 1.46 25.48 0.25
C ARG A 193 0.50 26.64 0.55
N PHE A 194 -0.78 26.35 0.75
CA PHE A 194 -1.81 27.39 0.88
C PHE A 194 -2.34 27.61 2.30
N GLN A 195 -2.21 26.64 3.22
CA GLN A 195 -2.68 26.77 4.60
C GLN A 195 -1.57 26.89 5.65
N VAL A 196 -0.37 26.37 5.39
CA VAL A 196 0.75 26.37 6.36
C VAL A 196 1.74 27.50 6.08
N GLN A 197 2.29 27.58 4.87
CA GLN A 197 3.31 28.60 4.52
C GLN A 197 2.94 30.08 4.76
N PRO A 198 1.66 30.54 4.69
CA PRO A 198 1.36 31.95 4.92
C PRO A 198 1.30 32.36 6.40
N ASN A 199 1.13 31.44 7.35
CA ASN A 199 0.83 31.81 8.75
C ASN A 199 1.27 30.73 9.77
N GLU A 200 2.54 30.29 9.69
CA GLU A 200 3.12 29.24 10.53
C GLU A 200 3.13 29.62 12.03
N LEU A 201 3.51 30.86 12.37
CA LEU A 201 3.61 31.36 13.76
C LEU A 201 2.28 31.40 14.52
N ALA A 202 1.17 31.79 13.87
CA ALA A 202 -0.13 31.92 14.54
C ALA A 202 -0.82 30.58 14.82
N ARG A 203 -0.45 29.51 14.09
CA ARG A 203 -1.04 28.17 14.26
C ARG A 203 -0.22 27.22 15.13
N GLU A 204 1.05 27.53 15.37
CA GLU A 204 1.93 26.72 16.23
C GLU A 204 1.92 27.15 17.71
N MET A 205 1.48 28.38 18.04
CA MET A 205 1.36 28.83 19.44
C MET A 205 0.54 27.92 20.37
N PRO A 206 -0.58 27.27 19.95
CA PRO A 206 -1.36 26.40 20.84
C PRO A 206 -0.71 25.03 21.14
N TYR A 207 0.43 24.71 20.52
CA TYR A 207 1.14 23.44 20.67
C TYR A 207 2.53 23.61 21.32
N ILE A 208 2.85 24.82 21.78
CA ILE A 208 4.13 25.16 22.43
C ILE A 208 3.99 25.25 23.96
N GLU A 209 2.76 25.27 24.51
CA GLU A 209 2.49 25.20 25.95
C GLU A 209 2.22 23.78 26.45
#